data_AF-A0A644VEC4-F1
#
_entry.id   AF-A0A644VEC4-F1
#
_cell.length_a   1.000
_cell.length_b   1.000
_cell.length_c   1.000
_cell.angle_alpha   90.00
_cell.angle_beta   90.00
_cell.angle_gamma   90.00
#
_symmetry.space_group_name_H-M   'P 1'
#
loop_
_entity.id
_entity.type
_entity.pdbx_description
1 polymer ?
#
loop_
_entity_poly.entity_id
_entity_poly.type
_entity_poly.pdbx_seq_one_letter_code
_entity_poly.pdbx_strand_id
1 'polypeptide(L)' 'MINQQRLWQRLMEVGEIGKEQSGGVTRAAFTKEDRAVKDLVSGYMKEAGLNVHEDAVGNLIGSPFERWIKPRSGRV' A
#
# COMPACT_ATOMS: atom_id res chain seq x y z
N MET A 1 -17.19 -5.07 -6.75
CA MET A 1 -16.32 -6.10 -7.37
C MET A 1 -14.91 -5.51 -7.52
N ILE A 2 -13.86 -6.31 -7.41
CA ILE A 2 -12.44 -5.86 -7.45
C ILE A 2 -11.91 -5.92 -8.89
N ASN A 3 -11.02 -5.01 -9.29
CA ASN A 3 -10.32 -5.09 -10.58
C ASN A 3 -9.11 -6.03 -10.46
N GLN A 4 -9.21 -7.22 -11.06
CA GLN A 4 -8.20 -8.28 -10.98
C GLN A 4 -6.88 -7.88 -11.66
N GLN A 5 -6.96 -7.28 -12.86
CA GLN A 5 -5.78 -6.86 -13.60
C GLN A 5 -4.94 -5.83 -12.83
N ARG A 6 -5.62 -4.84 -12.24
CA ARG A 6 -4.96 -3.82 -11.41
C ARG A 6 -4.28 -4.44 -10.19
N LEU A 7 -4.94 -5.40 -9.54
CA LEU A 7 -4.37 -6.10 -8.38
C LEU A 7 -3.13 -6.90 -8.79
N TRP A 8 -3.23 -7.69 -9.85
CA TRP A 8 -2.13 -8.53 -10.34
C TRP A 8 -0.91 -7.70 -10.74
N GLN A 9 -1.12 -6.61 -11.48
CA GLN A 9 -0.05 -5.70 -11.87
C GLN A 9 0.69 -5.12 -10.65
N ARG A 10 -0.05 -4.61 -9.65
CA ARG A 10 0.57 -4.06 -8.43
C ARG A 10 1.31 -5.11 -7.60
N LEU A 11 0.84 -6.36 -7.59
CA LEU A 11 1.56 -7.47 -6.95
C LEU A 11 2.90 -7.75 -7.65
N MET A 12 2.92 -7.74 -8.99
CA MET A 12 4.16 -7.94 -9.76
C MET A 12 5.13 -6.78 -9.55
N GLU A 13 4.66 -5.53 -9.60
CA GLU A 13 5.48 -4.33 -9.37
C GLU A 13 6.11 -4.33 -7.96
N VAL A 14 5.34 -4.68 -6.92
CA VAL A 14 5.86 -4.84 -5.55
C VAL A 14 6.85 -6.00 -5.45
N GLY A 15 6.64 -7.08 -6.19
CA GLY A 15 7.47 -8.29 -6.18
C GLY A 15 8.86 -8.09 -6.81
N GLU A 16 9.04 -7.09 -7.67
CA GLU A 16 10.36 -6.77 -8.24
C GLU A 16 11.31 -6.13 -7.20
N ILE A 17 10.77 -5.53 -6.14
CA ILE A 17 11.58 -4.87 -5.10
C ILE A 17 12.05 -5.91 -4.07
N GLY A 18 13.35 -6.22 -4.10
CA GLY A 18 13.97 -7.26 -3.28
C GLY A 18 13.94 -8.65 -3.92
N LYS A 19 13.65 -8.72 -5.23
CA LYS A 19 13.63 -9.98 -5.98
C LYS A 19 15.01 -10.62 -6.06
N GLU A 20 15.06 -11.90 -5.76
CA GLU A 20 16.29 -12.69 -5.78
C GLU A 20 16.36 -13.58 -7.04
N GLN A 21 17.57 -14.02 -7.39
CA GLN A 21 17.77 -14.93 -8.53
C GLN A 21 17.07 -16.29 -8.34
N SER A 22 16.83 -16.70 -7.08
CA SER A 22 16.06 -17.89 -6.71
C SER A 22 14.56 -17.77 -7.02
N GLY A 23 14.08 -16.58 -7.40
CA GLY A 23 12.67 -16.27 -7.63
C GLY A 23 11.91 -15.84 -6.37
N GLY A 24 12.57 -15.81 -5.20
CA GLY A 24 12.00 -15.28 -3.96
C GLY A 24 12.09 -13.75 -3.86
N VAL A 25 11.58 -13.22 -2.74
CA VAL A 25 11.73 -11.80 -2.38
C VAL A 25 12.27 -11.74 -0.95
N THR A 26 13.44 -11.13 -0.78
CA THR A 26 14.01 -10.81 0.52
C THR A 26 14.01 -9.30 0.72
N ARG A 27 13.28 -8.85 1.74
CA ARG A 27 13.13 -7.43 2.07
C ARG A 27 13.07 -7.26 3.58
N ALA A 28 14.24 -7.14 4.20
CA ALA A 28 14.34 -6.89 5.63
C ALA A 28 13.87 -5.47 5.98
N ALA A 29 13.25 -5.30 7.14
CA ALA A 29 12.78 -3.98 7.59
C ALA A 29 13.93 -2.97 7.69
N PHE A 30 13.63 -1.69 7.44
CA PHE A 30 14.59 -0.58 7.51
C PHE A 30 15.76 -0.66 6.52
N THR A 31 15.62 -1.45 5.45
CA THR A 31 16.55 -1.47 4.32
C THR A 31 16.10 -0.50 3.22
N LYS A 32 16.93 -0.35 2.18
CA LYS A 32 16.59 0.47 1.01
C LYS A 32 15.39 -0.11 0.26
N GLU A 33 15.31 -1.43 0.21
CA GLU A 33 14.25 -2.20 -0.44
C GLU A 33 12.92 -2.04 0.33
N ASP A 34 12.96 -2.04 1.67
CA ASP A 34 11.80 -1.73 2.52
C ASP A 34 11.31 -0.29 2.27
N ARG A 35 12.22 0.68 2.21
CA ARG A 35 11.85 2.06 1.87
C ARG A 35 11.23 2.16 0.47
N ALA A 36 11.84 1.52 -0.52
CA ALA A 36 11.38 1.55 -1.90
C ALA A 36 9.96 0.96 -2.06
N VAL A 37 9.65 -0.15 -1.38
CA VAL A 37 8.28 -0.69 -1.45
C VAL A 37 7.29 0.23 -0.74
N LYS A 38 7.66 0.84 0.39
CA LYS A 38 6.79 1.77 1.11
C LYS A 38 6.48 3.00 0.26
N ASP A 39 7.47 3.53 -0.45
CA ASP A 39 7.27 4.66 -1.37
C ASP A 39 6.34 4.29 -2.54
N LEU A 40 6.52 3.09 -3.13
CA LEU A 40 5.64 2.58 -4.19
C LEU A 40 4.18 2.42 -3.71
N VAL A 41 3.99 1.73 -2.59
CA VAL A 41 2.66 1.48 -2.01
C VAL A 41 2.01 2.80 -1.54
N SER A 42 2.80 3.73 -1.00
CA SER A 42 2.34 5.09 -0.66
C SER A 42 1.79 5.81 -1.89
N GLY A 43 2.46 5.68 -3.05
CA GLY A 43 1.95 6.17 -4.34
C GLY A 43 0.58 5.62 -4.68
N TYR A 44 0.41 4.30 -4.63
CA TYR A 44 -0.87 3.64 -4.88
C TYR A 44 -1.99 4.07 -3.93
N MET A 45 -1.66 4.32 -2.66
CA MET A 45 -2.61 4.81 -1.66
C MET A 45 -3.03 6.25 -1.95
N LYS A 46 -2.09 7.11 -2.33
CA LYS A 46 -2.36 8.50 -2.74
C LYS A 46 -3.22 8.57 -4.00
N GLU A 47 -2.91 7.75 -5.01
CA GLU A 47 -3.73 7.60 -6.23
C GLU A 47 -5.17 7.17 -5.92
N ALA A 48 -5.35 6.34 -4.89
CA ALA A 48 -6.66 5.91 -4.43
C ALA A 48 -7.40 6.99 -3.62
N GLY A 49 -6.79 8.16 -3.40
CA GLY A 49 -7.38 9.28 -2.66
C GLY A 49 -7.36 9.09 -1.14
N LEU A 50 -6.44 8.29 -0.60
CA LEU A 50 -6.27 8.11 0.84
C LEU A 50 -5.38 9.20 1.44
N ASN A 51 -5.60 9.49 2.72
CA ASN A 51 -4.65 10.22 3.56
C ASN A 51 -3.53 9.26 3.96
N VAL A 52 -2.30 9.52 3.54
CA VAL A 52 -1.16 8.60 3.72
C VAL A 52 -0.14 9.19 4.68
N HIS A 53 0.21 8.42 5.71
CA HIS A 53 1.22 8.80 6.69
C HIS A 53 1.99 7.57 7.18
N GLU A 54 3.16 7.80 7.77
CA GLU A 54 3.95 6.77 8.45
C GLU A 54 4.01 7.12 9.94
N ASP A 55 3.81 6.15 10.82
CA ASP A 55 3.89 6.37 12.27
C ASP A 55 5.34 6.34 12.79
N ALA A 56 5.52 6.54 14.10
CA ALA A 56 6.84 6.64 14.72
C ALA A 56 7.68 5.35 14.64
N VAL A 57 7.06 4.19 14.37
CA VAL A 57 7.76 2.90 14.25
C VAL A 57 7.82 2.38 12.81
N GLY A 58 7.34 3.17 11.85
CA GLY A 58 7.49 2.90 10.43
C GLY A 58 6.31 2.14 9.80
N ASN A 59 5.14 2.10 10.43
CA ASN A 59 3.95 1.56 9.77
C ASN A 59 3.43 2.56 8.73
N LEU A 60 3.28 2.13 7.48
CA LEU A 60 2.65 2.92 6.43
C LEU A 60 1.13 2.76 6.47
N ILE A 61 0.42 3.86 6.70
CA ILE A 61 -1.03 3.88 6.93
C ILE A 61 -1.71 4.74 5.87
N GLY A 62 -2.68 4.14 5.16
CA GLY A 62 -3.60 4.85 4.28
C GLY A 62 -5.00 4.85 4.88
N SER A 63 -5.53 6.02 5.27
CA SER A 63 -6.86 6.17 5.85
C SER A 63 -7.78 6.98 4.93
N PRO A 64 -9.11 6.73 4.94
CA PRO A 64 -10.05 7.65 4.30
C PRO A 64 -9.99 9.03 4.98
N PHE A 65 -10.18 10.10 4.22
CA PHE A 65 -10.39 11.42 4.82
C PHE A 65 -11.72 11.43 5.60
N GLU A 66 -11.81 12.19 6.70
CA GLU A 66 -13.02 12.32 7.54
C GLU A 66 -14.30 12.56 6.73
N ARG A 67 -14.21 13.31 5.63
CA ARG A 67 -15.34 13.58 4.72
C ARG A 67 -15.96 12.33 4.09
N TRP A 68 -15.23 11.21 4.03
CA TRP A 68 -15.71 9.91 3.54
C TRP A 68 -16.37 9.08 4.63
N ILE A 69 -16.19 9.45 5.90
CA ILE A 69 -16.81 8.83 7.06
C ILE A 69 -18.20 9.46 7.25
N LYS A 70 -19.13 9.21 6.31
CA LYS A 70 -20.54 9.42 6.66
C LYS A 70 -20.93 8.37 7.70
N PRO A 71 -21.56 8.72 8.83
CA PRO A 71 -22.26 7.72 9.62
C PRO A 71 -23.26 7.04 8.68
N ARG A 72 -23.38 5.72 8.75
CA ARG A 72 -24.49 5.00 8.12
C ARG A 72 -25.77 5.34 8.90
N SER A 73 -26.23 6.58 8.80
CA SER A 73 -27.55 6.98 9.28
C SER A 73 -28.58 6.35 8.35
N GLY A 74 -29.39 5.44 8.87
CA GLY A 74 -30.59 4.95 8.20
C GLY A 74 -30.52 3.50 7.73
N ARG A 75 -30.75 2.57 8.65
CA ARG A 75 -31.66 1.46 8.39
C ARG A 75 -32.53 1.27 9.64
N VAL A 76 -33.71 1.87 9.59
CA VAL A 76 -34.93 1.29 10.18
C VAL A 76 -35.14 -0.11 9.59
#